data_AF-A0A9E2GIG2-F1
#
_entry.id   AF-A0A9E2GIG2-F1
#
_cell.length_a   1.000
_cell.length_b   1.000
_cell.length_c   1.000
_cell.angle_alpha   90.00
_cell.angle_beta   90.00
_cell.angle_gamma   90.00
#
_symmetry.space_group_name_H-M   'P 1'
#
loop_
_entity.id
_entity.type
_entity.pdbx_description
1 polymer ?
#
loop_
_entity_poly.entity_id
_entity_poly.type
_entity_poly.pdbx_seq_one_letter_code
_entity_poly.pdbx_strand_id
1 'polypeptide(L)'
;MISLDYSLGIQIINFILLIFILNRLLYKPLLGLIDKRNHKIEASEAECLRLQKTVEQKMAAYEEKLRLAKAAAVEKKNELIRQGADETKAIVDSARADLPAMMEQFHARMEGEILEAKRILTGQSEKLSVEIAEKVLGRRLR
;
A
#
# COMPACT_ATOMS: atom_id res chain seq x y z
N MET A 1 92.27 -21.55 37.52
CA MET A 1 91.51 -22.50 38.34
C MET A 1 90.19 -21.83 38.63
N ILE A 2 89.07 -22.47 38.29
CA ILE A 2 87.73 -21.96 38.66
C ILE A 2 87.61 -22.21 40.16
N SER A 3 87.98 -21.22 40.97
CA SER A 3 87.65 -21.22 42.37
C SER A 3 86.14 -21.02 42.46
N LEU A 4 85.47 -22.06 42.92
CA LEU A 4 84.04 -22.06 43.18
C LEU A 4 83.80 -21.23 44.45
N ASP A 5 83.98 -19.91 44.30
CA ASP A 5 83.88 -18.96 45.40
C ASP A 5 82.42 -18.60 45.68
N TYR A 6 82.13 -18.22 46.92
CA TYR A 6 80.83 -17.73 47.38
C TYR A 6 80.22 -16.63 46.48
N SER A 7 81.06 -15.88 45.75
CA SER A 7 80.64 -14.88 44.76
C SER A 7 79.84 -15.48 43.58
N LEU A 8 80.13 -16.72 43.19
CA LEU A 8 79.43 -17.43 42.10
C LEU A 8 77.97 -17.72 42.52
N GLY A 9 77.76 -18.10 43.79
CA GLY A 9 76.43 -18.25 44.38
C GLY A 9 75.66 -16.92 44.43
N ILE A 10 76.31 -15.83 44.85
CA ILE A 10 75.71 -14.49 44.86
C ILE A 10 75.34 -14.04 43.44
N GLN A 11 76.19 -14.29 42.45
CA GLN A 11 75.94 -13.92 41.05
C GLN A 11 74.75 -14.70 40.47
N ILE A 12 74.61 -15.99 40.78
CA ILE A 12 73.44 -16.79 40.40
C ILE A 12 72.17 -16.22 41.04
N ILE A 13 72.20 -15.89 42.34
CA ILE A 13 71.06 -15.28 43.03
C ILE A 13 70.69 -13.93 42.39
N ASN A 14 71.68 -13.10 42.06
CA ASN A 14 71.44 -11.81 41.37
C ASN A 14 70.81 -12.00 39.99
N PHE A 15 71.27 -13.00 39.23
CA PHE A 15 70.71 -13.33 37.92
C PHE A 15 69.28 -13.85 38.02
N ILE A 16 68.98 -14.72 38.99
CA ILE A 16 67.62 -15.20 39.25
C ILE A 16 66.70 -14.03 39.65
N LEU A 17 67.19 -13.12 40.52
CA LEU A 17 66.44 -11.93 40.91
C LEU A 17 66.16 -11.03 39.70
N LEU A 18 67.13 -10.82 38.82
CA LEU A 18 66.97 -10.06 37.58
C LEU A 18 65.93 -10.70 36.65
N ILE A 19 65.99 -12.02 36.46
CA ILE A 19 64.99 -12.77 35.67
C ILE A 19 63.59 -12.58 36.27
N PHE A 20 63.46 -12.66 37.59
CA PHE A 20 62.17 -12.49 38.25
C PHE A 20 61.61 -11.08 38.02
N ILE A 21 62.44 -10.05 38.18
CA ILE A 21 62.07 -8.65 37.91
C ILE A 21 61.68 -8.49 36.43
N LEU A 22 62.48 -9.00 35.50
CA LEU A 22 62.24 -8.87 34.07
C LEU A 22 60.97 -9.63 33.62
N ASN A 23 60.71 -10.80 34.20
CA ASN A 23 59.49 -11.57 33.95
C ASN A 23 58.23 -10.79 34.40
N ARG A 24 58.30 -10.18 35.58
CA ARG A 24 57.20 -9.38 36.15
C ARG A 24 57.00 -8.06 35.40
N LEU A 25 58.08 -7.38 35.02
CA LEU A 25 58.08 -6.01 34.51
C LEU A 25 57.99 -5.93 32.98
N LEU A 26 58.55 -6.90 32.24
CA LEU A 26 58.65 -6.82 30.77
C LEU A 26 57.91 -7.94 30.07
N TYR A 27 58.20 -9.21 30.38
CA TYR A 27 57.62 -10.34 29.63
C TYR A 27 56.10 -10.43 29.80
N LYS A 28 55.60 -10.41 31.04
CA LYS A 28 54.15 -10.45 31.30
C LYS A 28 53.37 -9.30 30.66
N PRO A 29 53.73 -8.01 30.85
CA PRO A 29 52.98 -6.92 30.23
C PRO A 29 53.13 -6.88 28.70
N LEU A 30 54.27 -7.29 28.15
CA LEU A 30 54.46 -7.34 26.70
C LEU A 30 53.56 -8.39 26.04
N LEU A 31 53.51 -9.61 26.58
CA LEU A 31 52.61 -10.65 26.09
C LEU A 31 51.14 -10.23 26.25
N GLY A 32 50.77 -9.68 27.41
CA GLY A 32 49.40 -9.19 27.63
C GLY A 32 48.98 -8.08 26.66
N LEU A 33 49.92 -7.23 26.22
CA LEU A 33 49.63 -6.21 25.21
C LEU A 33 49.40 -6.82 23.82
N ILE A 34 50.17 -7.84 23.45
CA ILE A 34 49.99 -8.57 22.18
C ILE A 34 48.65 -9.30 22.18
N ASP A 35 48.32 -10.02 23.25
CA ASP A 35 47.04 -10.71 23.39
C ASP A 35 45.86 -9.74 23.32
N LYS A 36 45.97 -8.58 23.99
CA LYS A 36 44.94 -7.54 23.93
C LYS A 36 44.76 -6.98 22.52
N ARG A 37 45.84 -6.84 21.74
CA ARG A 37 45.76 -6.40 20.34
C ARG A 37 45.09 -7.46 19.47
N ASN A 38 45.47 -8.73 19.62
CA ASN A 38 44.86 -9.83 18.87
C ASN A 38 43.37 -9.95 19.19
N HIS A 39 43.00 -9.95 20.47
CA HIS A 39 41.60 -9.98 20.89
C HIS A 39 40.80 -8.80 20.35
N LYS A 40 41.36 -7.59 20.31
CA LYS A 40 40.67 -6.42 19.78
C LYS A 40 40.42 -6.54 18.27
N ILE A 41 41.37 -7.11 17.53
CA ILE A 41 41.24 -7.34 16.09
C ILE A 41 40.17 -8.40 15.83
N GLU A 42 40.25 -9.55 16.50
CA GLU A 42 39.27 -10.63 16.37
C GLU A 42 37.86 -10.18 16.76
N ALA A 43 37.73 -9.41 17.86
CA ALA A 43 36.45 -8.86 18.28
C ALA A 43 35.87 -7.88 17.24
N SER A 44 36.72 -7.02 16.65
CA SER A 44 36.31 -6.09 15.61
C SER A 44 35.86 -6.80 14.33
N GLU A 45 36.55 -7.88 13.95
CA GLU A 45 36.19 -8.69 12.79
C GLU A 45 34.87 -9.43 13.02
N ALA A 46 34.71 -10.06 14.19
CA ALA A 46 33.47 -10.71 14.59
C ALA A 46 32.29 -9.72 14.64
N GLU A 47 32.51 -8.50 15.12
CA GLU A 47 31.48 -7.46 15.13
C GLU A 47 31.09 -7.03 13.71
N CYS A 48 32.07 -6.86 12.81
CA CYS A 48 31.84 -6.55 11.40
C CYS A 48 30.99 -7.64 10.72
N LEU A 49 31.36 -8.90 10.89
CA LEU A 49 30.62 -10.05 10.35
C LEU A 49 29.19 -10.11 10.91
N ARG A 50 29.02 -9.86 12.21
CA ARG A 50 27.69 -9.82 12.86
C ARG A 50 26.85 -8.68 12.30
N LEU A 51 27.43 -7.51 12.10
CA LEU A 51 26.75 -6.35 11.54
C LEU A 51 26.33 -6.62 10.10
N GLN A 52 27.23 -7.17 9.28
CA GLN A 52 26.93 -7.53 7.89
C GLN A 52 25.78 -8.53 7.80
N LYS A 53 25.81 -9.59 8.61
CA LYS A 53 24.71 -10.56 8.69
C LYS A 53 23.39 -9.92 9.13
N THR A 54 23.44 -9.01 10.09
CA THR A 54 22.25 -8.28 10.56
C THR A 54 21.68 -7.38 9.47
N VAL A 55 22.54 -6.70 8.71
CA VAL A 55 22.14 -5.85 7.59
C VAL A 55 21.49 -6.70 6.50
N GLU A 56 22.11 -7.80 6.09
CA GLU A 56 21.56 -8.73 5.09
C GLU A 56 20.19 -9.27 5.52
N GLN A 57 20.06 -9.71 6.78
CA GLN A 57 18.77 -10.17 7.32
C GLN A 57 17.70 -9.08 7.30
N LYS A 58 18.06 -7.85 7.68
CA LYS A 58 17.12 -6.72 7.65
C LYS A 58 16.73 -6.34 6.22
N MET A 59 17.67 -6.37 5.28
CA MET A 59 17.40 -6.11 3.87
C MET A 59 16.47 -7.16 3.28
N ALA A 60 16.74 -8.45 3.51
CA ALA A 60 15.87 -9.54 3.06
C ALA A 60 14.45 -9.42 3.65
N ALA A 61 14.34 -9.13 4.95
CA ALA A 61 13.04 -8.90 5.59
C ALA A 61 12.31 -7.66 5.05
N TYR A 62 13.04 -6.61 4.70
CA TYR A 62 12.49 -5.40 4.11
C TYR A 62 11.99 -5.64 2.68
N GLU A 63 12.77 -6.33 1.86
CA GLU A 63 12.39 -6.72 0.50
C GLU A 63 11.15 -7.61 0.49
N GLU A 64 11.08 -8.59 1.40
CA GLU A 64 9.91 -9.46 1.50
C GLU A 64 8.66 -8.68 1.94
N LYS A 65 8.79 -7.78 2.93
CA LYS A 65 7.68 -6.89 3.32
C LYS A 65 7.23 -6.00 2.17
N LEU A 66 8.16 -5.45 1.41
CA LEU A 66 7.86 -4.62 0.24
C LEU A 66 7.13 -5.43 -0.84
N ARG A 67 7.57 -6.67 -1.10
CA ARG A 67 6.95 -7.59 -2.05
C ARG A 67 5.52 -7.91 -1.63
N LEU A 68 5.31 -8.28 -0.37
CA LEU A 68 3.98 -8.56 0.18
C LEU A 68 3.06 -7.33 0.15
N ALA A 69 3.58 -6.15 0.52
CA ALA A 69 2.81 -4.90 0.47
C ALA A 69 2.39 -4.55 -0.97
N LYS A 70 3.28 -4.72 -1.96
CA LYS A 70 2.96 -4.53 -3.37
C LYS A 70 1.90 -5.52 -3.85
N ALA A 71 2.02 -6.79 -3.48
CA ALA A 71 1.03 -7.81 -3.84
C ALA A 71 -0.35 -7.49 -3.23
N ALA A 72 -0.40 -7.12 -1.96
CA ALA A 72 -1.63 -6.72 -1.28
C ALA A 72 -2.26 -5.45 -1.90
N ALA A 73 -1.43 -4.48 -2.30
CA ALA A 73 -1.91 -3.27 -2.97
C ALA A 73 -2.53 -3.57 -4.34
N VAL A 74 -1.91 -4.47 -5.13
CA VAL A 74 -2.46 -4.91 -6.41
C VAL A 74 -3.77 -5.66 -6.21
N GLU A 75 -3.82 -6.57 -5.24
CA GLU A 75 -5.05 -7.31 -4.91
C GLU A 75 -6.17 -6.35 -4.52
N LYS A 76 -5.89 -5.39 -3.63
CA LYS A 76 -6.90 -4.42 -3.19
C LYS A 76 -7.37 -3.51 -4.32
N LYS A 77 -6.46 -3.11 -5.21
CA LYS A 77 -6.81 -2.36 -6.42
C LYS A 77 -7.74 -3.17 -7.32
N ASN A 78 -7.44 -4.45 -7.56
CA ASN A 78 -8.26 -5.32 -8.40
C ASN A 78 -9.64 -5.54 -7.78
N GLU A 79 -9.71 -5.73 -6.47
CA GLU A 79 -10.96 -5.84 -5.72
C GLU A 79 -11.82 -4.58 -5.88
N LEU A 80 -11.24 -3.38 -5.71
CA LEU A 80 -11.93 -2.11 -5.89
C LEU A 80 -12.43 -1.90 -7.32
N ILE A 81 -11.62 -2.26 -8.33
CA ILE A 81 -12.03 -2.17 -9.74
C ILE A 81 -13.21 -3.10 -10.00
N ARG A 82 -13.19 -4.32 -9.45
CA ARG A 82 -14.28 -5.28 -9.60
C ARG A 82 -15.56 -4.79 -8.92
N GLN A 83 -15.45 -4.32 -7.68
CA GLN A 83 -16.58 -3.73 -6.94
C GLN A 83 -17.19 -2.55 -7.70
N GLY A 84 -16.35 -1.62 -8.20
CA GLY A 84 -16.82 -0.49 -8.99
C GLY A 84 -17.48 -0.90 -10.31
N ALA A 85 -16.96 -1.95 -10.97
CA ALA A 85 -17.58 -2.50 -12.18
C ALA A 85 -18.94 -3.15 -11.89
N ASP A 86 -19.04 -3.92 -10.80
CA ASP A 86 -20.28 -4.57 -10.37
C ASP A 86 -21.34 -3.53 -9.95
N GLU A 87 -20.94 -2.48 -9.23
CA GLU A 87 -21.83 -1.39 -8.82
C GLU A 87 -22.30 -0.56 -10.02
N THR A 88 -21.38 -0.22 -10.94
CA THR A 88 -21.75 0.45 -12.19
C THR A 88 -22.74 -0.38 -12.99
N LYS A 89 -22.52 -1.70 -13.08
CA LYS A 89 -23.43 -2.60 -13.76
C LYS A 89 -24.80 -2.62 -13.08
N ALA A 90 -24.85 -2.70 -11.76
CA ALA A 90 -26.11 -2.67 -11.00
C ALA A 90 -26.89 -1.37 -11.23
N ILE A 91 -26.22 -0.22 -11.24
CA ILE A 91 -26.84 1.08 -11.53
C ILE A 91 -27.41 1.12 -12.95
N VAL A 92 -26.64 0.67 -13.94
CA VAL A 92 -27.09 0.62 -15.35
C VAL A 92 -28.26 -0.33 -15.53
N ASP A 93 -28.22 -1.50 -14.89
CA ASP A 93 -29.29 -2.49 -14.96
C ASP A 93 -30.57 -1.97 -14.28
N SER A 94 -30.47 -1.28 -13.15
CA SER A 94 -31.61 -0.60 -12.50
C SER A 94 -32.20 0.48 -13.41
N ALA A 95 -31.37 1.35 -13.97
CA ALA A 95 -31.83 2.40 -14.88
C ALA A 95 -32.51 1.82 -16.12
N ARG A 96 -32.03 0.67 -16.62
CA ARG A 96 -32.67 -0.05 -17.73
C ARG A 96 -34.00 -0.68 -17.33
N ALA A 97 -34.14 -1.13 -16.08
CA ALA A 97 -35.40 -1.68 -15.55
C ALA A 97 -36.48 -0.61 -15.37
N ASP A 98 -36.11 0.66 -15.21
CA ASP A 98 -37.04 1.79 -15.09
C ASP A 98 -37.56 2.29 -16.46
N LEU A 99 -36.87 1.98 -17.56
CA LEU A 99 -37.24 2.41 -18.91
C LEU A 99 -38.64 1.91 -19.36
N PRO A 100 -39.05 0.65 -19.15
CA PRO A 100 -40.37 0.17 -19.51
C PRO A 100 -41.49 0.91 -18.79
N ALA A 101 -41.33 1.15 -17.48
CA ALA A 101 -42.30 1.90 -16.67
C ALA A 101 -42.42 3.36 -17.15
N MET A 102 -41.30 4.00 -17.49
CA MET A 102 -41.32 5.34 -18.10
C MET A 102 -42.02 5.34 -19.47
N MET A 103 -41.75 4.35 -20.32
CA MET A 103 -42.39 4.24 -21.64
C MET A 103 -43.90 3.99 -21.54
N GLU A 104 -44.33 3.17 -20.58
CA GLU A 104 -45.75 2.90 -20.34
C GLU A 104 -46.47 4.16 -19.83
N GLN A 105 -45.88 4.89 -18.87
CA GLN A 105 -46.41 6.18 -18.42
C GLN A 105 -46.45 7.22 -19.54
N PHE A 106 -45.43 7.25 -20.41
CA PHE A 106 -45.38 8.15 -21.55
C PHE A 106 -46.49 7.83 -22.55
N HIS A 107 -46.68 6.55 -22.91
CA HIS A 107 -47.77 6.13 -23.79
C HIS A 107 -49.15 6.45 -23.21
N ALA A 108 -49.37 6.22 -21.91
CA ALA A 108 -50.63 6.55 -21.25
C ALA A 108 -50.92 8.06 -21.27
N ARG A 109 -49.92 8.91 -21.04
CA ARG A 109 -50.06 10.38 -21.17
C ARG A 109 -50.36 10.79 -22.60
N MET A 110 -49.64 10.23 -23.56
CA MET A 110 -49.79 10.55 -24.97
C MET A 110 -51.18 10.18 -25.50
N GLU A 111 -51.72 9.02 -25.10
CA GLU A 111 -53.11 8.65 -25.40
C GLU A 111 -54.12 9.64 -24.80
N GLY A 112 -53.92 10.05 -23.55
CA GLY A 112 -54.75 11.07 -22.89
C GLY A 112 -54.76 12.40 -23.66
N GLU A 113 -53.58 12.91 -24.02
CA GLU A 113 -53.43 14.14 -24.80
C GLU A 113 -54.09 14.05 -26.18
N ILE A 114 -53.95 12.91 -26.88
CA ILE A 114 -54.61 12.67 -28.17
C ILE A 114 -56.14 12.72 -28.02
N LEU A 115 -56.67 12.13 -26.96
CA LEU A 115 -58.11 12.07 -26.69
C LEU A 115 -58.67 13.47 -26.36
N GLU A 116 -57.92 14.26 -25.60
CA GLU A 116 -58.25 15.65 -25.29
C GLU A 116 -58.18 16.54 -26.53
N ALA A 117 -57.12 16.44 -27.33
CA ALA A 117 -56.99 17.14 -28.60
C ALA A 117 -58.13 16.81 -29.57
N LYS A 118 -58.52 15.53 -29.66
CA LYS A 118 -59.70 15.11 -30.44
C LYS A 118 -60.98 15.77 -29.95
N ARG A 119 -61.24 15.80 -28.63
CA ARG A 119 -62.42 16.47 -28.06
C ARG A 119 -62.46 17.96 -28.41
N ILE A 120 -61.33 18.64 -28.29
CA ILE A 120 -61.22 20.06 -28.64
C ILE A 120 -61.53 20.28 -30.13
N LEU A 121 -60.93 19.46 -31.01
CA LEU A 121 -61.18 19.50 -32.45
C LEU A 121 -62.66 19.24 -32.81
N THR A 122 -63.30 18.25 -32.19
CA THR A 122 -64.73 17.97 -32.44
C THR A 122 -65.61 19.12 -31.97
N GLY A 123 -65.36 19.69 -30.79
CA GLY A 123 -66.10 20.85 -30.28
C GLY A 123 -65.87 22.11 -31.12
N GLN A 124 -64.67 22.31 -31.66
CA GLN A 124 -64.39 23.40 -32.61
C GLN A 124 -65.07 23.15 -33.96
N SER A 125 -65.10 21.91 -34.44
CA SER A 125 -65.78 21.54 -35.69
C SER A 125 -67.30 21.76 -35.59
N GLU A 126 -67.93 21.39 -34.47
CA GLU A 126 -69.34 21.68 -34.20
C GLU A 126 -69.64 23.19 -34.21
N LYS A 127 -68.82 23.99 -33.52
CA LYS A 127 -68.95 25.45 -33.54
C LYS A 127 -68.80 26.03 -34.95
N LEU A 128 -67.82 25.54 -35.71
CA LEU A 128 -67.59 25.98 -37.08
C LEU A 128 -68.74 25.56 -38.01
N SER A 129 -69.29 24.36 -37.84
CA SER A 129 -70.48 23.90 -38.56
C SER A 129 -71.70 24.77 -38.28
N VAL A 130 -71.90 25.20 -37.02
CA VAL A 130 -72.97 26.15 -36.66
C VAL A 130 -72.72 27.52 -37.30
N GLU A 131 -71.51 28.07 -37.24
CA GLU A 131 -71.17 29.35 -37.89
C GLU A 131 -71.38 29.30 -39.41
N ILE A 132 -71.01 28.21 -40.07
CA ILE A 132 -71.22 28.03 -41.51
C ILE A 132 -72.72 27.92 -41.81
N ALA A 133 -73.48 27.16 -41.01
CA ALA A 133 -74.93 27.06 -41.18
C ALA A 133 -75.63 28.41 -41.00
N GLU A 134 -75.24 29.21 -40.01
CA GLU A 134 -75.75 30.57 -39.80
C GLU A 134 -75.42 31.51 -40.97
N LYS A 135 -74.19 31.45 -41.50
CA LYS A 135 -73.77 32.25 -42.66
C LYS A 135 -74.52 31.87 -43.94
N VAL A 136 -74.76 30.57 -44.17
CA VAL A 136 -75.44 30.07 -45.39
C VAL A 136 -76.97 30.30 -45.31
N LEU A 137 -77.57 30.14 -44.12
CA LEU A 137 -79.02 30.33 -43.91
C LEU A 137 -79.42 31.81 -43.71
N GLY A 138 -78.45 32.72 -43.55
CA GLY A 138 -78.70 34.16 -43.40
C GLY A 138 -79.47 34.56 -42.14
N ARG A 139 -79.55 33.67 -41.15
CA ARG A 139 -80.28 33.87 -39.88
C ARG A 139 -79.59 33.09 -38.76
N ARG A 140 -79.56 33.68 -37.55
CA ARG A 140 -78.94 33.04 -36.38
C ARG A 140 -79.73 31.81 -35.94
N LEU A 141 -79.03 30.70 -35.70
CA LEU A 141 -79.55 29.48 -35.12
C LEU A 141 -79.38 29.62 -33.59
N ARG A 142 -80.49 29.85 -32.90
CA ARG A 142 -80.55 29.93 -31.43
C ARG A 142 -80.42 28.56 -30.79
#